data_AF-A0A8S3ELK5-F1
#
_entry.id   AF-A0A8S3ELK5-F1
#
_cell.length_a   1.000
_cell.length_b   1.000
_cell.length_c   1.000
_cell.angle_alpha   90.00
_cell.angle_beta   90.00
_cell.angle_gamma   90.00
#
_symmetry.space_group_name_H-M   'P 1'
#
loop_
_entity.id
_entity.type
_entity.pdbx_description
1 polymer ?
#
loop_
_entity_poly.entity_id
_entity_poly.type
_entity_poly.pdbx_seq_one_letter_code
_entity_poly.pdbx_strand_id
1 'polypeptide(L)'
;MPIKDKNGKLLVNSTDRLERWREYFCELFNIHSTVDPDVINEIQITTPSRSDLERQNAQPSIEEVERALNQMKSRKAPGSDEVTADILKAGGEPVIKWLHEIFNDVWENEKMVKEWSSATLV
;
A
#
# COMPACT_ATOMS: atom_id res chain seq x y z
N MET A 1 -19.73 -11.21 -13.14
CA MET A 1 -19.74 -10.14 -14.17
C MET A 1 -19.64 -10.75 -15.56
N PRO A 2 -20.39 -10.26 -16.56
CA PRO A 2 -20.22 -10.67 -17.95
C PRO A 2 -18.88 -10.15 -18.49
N ILE A 3 -18.05 -11.04 -19.02
CA ILE A 3 -16.74 -10.70 -19.61
C ILE A 3 -16.87 -10.77 -21.12
N LYS A 4 -16.35 -9.77 -21.82
CA LYS A 4 -16.35 -9.71 -23.28
C LYS A 4 -14.93 -9.85 -23.81
N ASP A 5 -14.80 -10.43 -25.00
CA ASP A 5 -13.56 -10.36 -25.78
C ASP A 5 -13.28 -8.92 -26.25
N LYS A 6 -12.14 -8.72 -26.91
CA LYS A 6 -11.74 -7.39 -27.43
C LYS A 6 -12.70 -6.83 -28.47
N ASN A 7 -13.50 -7.68 -29.11
CA ASN A 7 -14.49 -7.29 -30.12
C ASN A 7 -15.88 -7.07 -29.50
N GLY A 8 -16.00 -7.16 -28.17
CA GLY A 8 -17.25 -6.92 -27.45
C GLY A 8 -18.20 -8.13 -27.39
N LYS A 9 -17.77 -9.32 -27.85
CA LYS A 9 -18.57 -10.55 -27.78
C LYS A 9 -18.48 -11.15 -26.39
N LEU A 10 -19.61 -11.59 -25.84
CA LEU A 10 -19.69 -12.19 -24.52
C LEU A 10 -18.97 -13.56 -24.49
N LEU A 11 -18.10 -13.74 -23.49
CA LEU A 11 -17.40 -14.98 -23.20
C LEU A 11 -18.17 -15.77 -22.14
N VAL A 12 -18.59 -16.98 -22.52
CA VAL A 12 -19.43 -17.86 -21.68
C VAL A 12 -18.58 -18.93 -20.98
N ASN A 13 -17.51 -19.41 -21.63
CA ASN A 13 -16.62 -20.43 -21.07
C ASN A 13 -15.65 -19.82 -20.04
N SER A 14 -15.40 -20.54 -18.95
CA SER A 14 -14.42 -20.17 -17.91
C SER A 14 -13.00 -20.05 -18.44
N THR A 15 -12.58 -20.93 -19.35
CA THR A 15 -11.22 -20.92 -19.91
C THR A 15 -10.98 -19.67 -20.74
N ASP A 16 -11.91 -19.34 -21.64
CA ASP A 16 -11.83 -18.15 -22.48
C ASP A 16 -11.85 -16.86 -21.64
N ARG A 17 -12.61 -16.87 -20.54
CA ARG A 17 -12.63 -15.75 -19.58
C ARG A 17 -11.29 -15.57 -18.89
N LEU A 18 -10.65 -16.65 -18.44
CA LEU A 18 -9.33 -16.60 -17.82
C LEU A 18 -8.27 -16.12 -18.81
N GLU A 19 -8.35 -16.59 -20.05
CA GLU A 19 -7.43 -16.15 -21.10
C GLU A 19 -7.61 -14.66 -21.40
N ARG A 20 -8.86 -14.18 -21.48
CA ARG A 20 -9.15 -12.75 -21.64
C ARG A 20 -8.61 -11.90 -20.49
N TRP A 21 -8.66 -12.40 -19.25
CA TRP A 21 -8.06 -11.75 -18.09
C TRP A 21 -6.53 -11.71 -18.18
N ARG A 22 -5.91 -12.83 -18.54
CA ARG A 22 -4.47 -12.91 -18.77
C ARG A 22 -4.02 -11.89 -19.81
N GLU A 23 -4.68 -11.87 -20.96
CA GLU A 23 -4.43 -10.89 -22.02
C GLU A 23 -4.56 -9.45 -21.52
N TYR A 24 -5.67 -9.12 -20.82
CA TYR A 24 -5.91 -7.78 -20.29
C TYR A 24 -4.78 -7.33 -19.36
N PHE A 25 -4.40 -8.18 -18.40
CA PHE A 25 -3.36 -7.84 -17.43
C PHE A 25 -1.97 -7.82 -18.05
N CYS A 26 -1.68 -8.70 -19.02
CA CYS A 26 -0.44 -8.61 -19.77
C CYS A 26 -0.33 -7.27 -20.52
N GLU A 27 -1.40 -6.82 -21.17
CA GLU A 27 -1.41 -5.52 -21.88
C GLU A 27 -1.33 -4.33 -20.92
N LEU A 28 -2.00 -4.42 -19.77
CA LEU A 28 -2.02 -3.36 -18.78
C LEU A 28 -0.67 -3.19 -18.08
N PHE A 29 -0.02 -4.30 -17.71
CA PHE A 29 1.17 -4.27 -16.86
C PHE A 29 2.49 -4.40 -17.62
N ASN A 30 2.51 -4.95 -18.83
CA ASN A 30 3.73 -5.08 -19.64
C ASN A 30 3.84 -3.96 -20.69
N ILE A 31 3.35 -2.77 -20.36
CA ILE A 31 3.59 -1.58 -21.19
C ILE A 31 5.07 -1.23 -21.05
N HIS A 32 5.84 -1.52 -22.10
CA HIS A 32 7.21 -1.03 -22.21
C HIS A 32 7.16 0.48 -22.43
N SER A 33 7.23 1.26 -21.35
CA SER A 33 7.42 2.69 -21.43
C SER A 33 8.83 2.97 -21.95
N THR A 34 8.94 3.70 -23.07
CA THR A 34 10.19 4.34 -23.45
C THR A 34 10.42 5.49 -22.49
N VAL A 35 11.39 5.37 -21.60
CA VAL A 35 11.75 6.47 -20.71
C VAL A 35 12.58 7.46 -21.52
N ASP A 36 12.07 8.65 -21.71
CA ASP A 36 12.77 9.74 -22.38
C ASP A 36 13.86 10.29 -21.43
N PRO A 37 15.16 10.21 -21.78
CA PRO A 37 16.23 10.75 -20.96
C PRO A 37 16.08 12.25 -20.65
N ASP A 38 15.47 13.02 -21.55
CA ASP A 38 15.26 14.45 -21.36
C ASP A 38 14.21 14.69 -20.27
N VAL A 39 13.15 13.87 -20.25
CA VAL A 39 12.15 13.87 -19.16
C VAL A 39 12.78 13.47 -17.83
N ILE A 40 13.72 12.51 -17.80
CA ILE A 40 14.46 12.17 -16.57
C ILE A 40 15.28 13.38 -16.08
N ASN A 41 15.97 14.06 -16.98
CA ASN A 41 16.81 15.22 -16.64
C ASN A 41 15.99 16.42 -16.14
N GLU A 42 14.72 16.54 -16.55
CA GLU A 42 13.78 17.53 -16.04
C GLU A 42 13.26 17.21 -14.62
N ILE A 43 13.38 15.96 -14.15
CA ILE A 43 13.01 15.60 -12.78
C ILE A 43 13.99 16.29 -11.83
N GLN A 44 13.51 17.30 -11.11
CA GLN A 44 14.24 17.92 -10.02
C GLN A 44 14.32 16.95 -8.83
N ILE A 45 15.36 16.12 -8.82
CA ILE A 45 15.69 15.30 -7.65
C ILE A 45 16.22 16.26 -6.59
N THR A 46 15.38 16.59 -5.61
CA THR A 46 15.83 17.34 -4.44
C THR A 46 16.66 16.41 -3.60
N THR A 47 17.98 16.63 -3.51
CA THR A 47 18.81 15.87 -2.58
C THR A 47 18.30 16.17 -1.17
N PRO A 48 17.80 15.17 -0.42
CA PRO A 48 17.32 15.41 0.93
C PRO A 48 18.45 16.03 1.75
N SER A 49 18.11 17.01 2.57
CA SER A 49 19.09 17.60 3.47
C SER A 49 19.62 16.53 4.42
N ARG A 50 20.81 16.75 5.00
CA ARG A 50 21.34 15.86 6.05
C ARG A 50 20.33 15.68 7.20
N SER A 51 19.65 16.76 7.59
CA SER A 51 18.59 16.73 8.60
C SER A 51 17.37 15.90 8.18
N ASP A 52 17.00 15.89 6.90
CA ASP A 52 15.90 15.06 6.42
C ASP A 52 16.26 13.58 6.44
N LEU A 53 17.50 13.25 6.06
CA LEU A 53 18.02 11.88 6.15
C LEU A 53 18.09 11.41 7.60
N GLU A 54 18.59 12.25 8.52
CA GLU A 54 18.63 11.93 9.95
C GLU A 54 17.22 11.71 10.51
N ARG A 55 16.24 12.54 10.12
CA ARG A 55 14.84 12.37 10.52
C ARG A 55 14.23 11.08 9.96
N GLN A 56 14.47 10.76 8.69
CA GLN A 56 13.91 9.55 8.06
C GLN A 56 14.48 8.25 8.59
N ASN A 57 15.72 8.26 9.10
CA ASN A 57 16.37 7.09 9.68
C ASN A 57 16.11 6.95 11.20
N ALA A 58 15.46 7.94 11.82
CA ALA A 58 15.09 7.87 13.22
C ALA A 58 13.93 6.88 13.43
N GLN A 59 13.85 6.31 14.63
CA GLN A 59 12.69 5.54 15.05
C GLN A 59 11.42 6.43 15.01
N PRO A 60 10.27 5.88 14.61
CA PRO A 60 9.00 6.60 14.65
C PRO A 60 8.72 7.20 16.03
N SER A 61 8.32 8.47 16.07
CA SER A 61 7.94 9.11 17.33
C SER A 61 6.49 8.81 17.70
N ILE A 62 6.14 8.93 18.98
CA ILE A 62 4.76 8.76 19.47
C ILE A 62 3.80 9.76 18.78
N GLU A 63 4.26 10.99 18.52
CA GLU A 63 3.49 12.03 17.82
C GLU A 63 3.29 11.72 16.34
N GLU A 64 4.25 11.03 15.70
CA GLU A 64 4.09 10.56 14.33
C GLU A 64 3.02 9.48 14.24
N VAL A 65 3.00 8.55 15.20
CA VAL A 65 1.97 7.51 15.31
C VAL A 65 0.59 8.13 15.52
N GLU A 66 0.46 9.04 16.47
CA GLU A 66 -0.80 9.76 16.73
C GLU A 66 -1.27 10.53 15.49
N ARG A 67 -0.36 11.25 14.82
CA ARG A 67 -0.67 12.01 13.61
C ARG A 67 -1.12 11.09 12.48
N ALA A 68 -0.44 9.96 12.27
CA ALA A 68 -0.78 8.99 11.25
C ALA A 68 -2.17 8.40 11.49
N LEU A 69 -2.46 7.98 12.73
CA LEU A 69 -3.79 7.48 13.11
C LEU A 69 -4.89 8.51 12.83
N ASN A 70 -4.66 9.78 13.17
CA ASN A 70 -5.62 10.85 12.91
C ASN A 70 -5.86 11.09 11.41
N GLN A 71 -4.84 10.91 10.57
CA GLN A 71 -4.93 11.06 9.12
C GLN A 71 -5.62 9.86 8.42
N MET A 72 -5.70 8.70 9.06
CA MET A 72 -6.37 7.53 8.47
C MET A 72 -7.85 7.82 8.18
N LYS A 73 -8.36 7.33 7.05
CA LYS A 73 -9.78 7.51 6.69
C LYS A 73 -10.66 6.56 7.51
N SER A 74 -11.69 7.12 8.11
CA SER A 74 -12.76 6.38 8.79
C SER A 74 -13.67 5.63 7.80
N ARG A 75 -14.43 4.64 8.31
CA ARG A 75 -15.40 3.83 7.54
C ARG A 75 -14.78 3.07 6.36
N LYS A 76 -13.49 2.75 6.45
CA LYS A 76 -12.85 1.78 5.55
C LYS A 76 -13.14 0.37 6.05
N ALA A 77 -13.25 -0.56 5.12
CA ALA A 77 -13.40 -1.97 5.46
C ALA A 77 -12.18 -2.43 6.28
N PRO A 78 -12.37 -3.26 7.31
CA PRO A 78 -11.24 -3.83 8.05
C PRO A 78 -10.42 -4.79 7.18
N GLY A 79 -9.23 -5.12 7.65
CA GLY A 79 -8.45 -6.24 7.13
C GLY A 79 -9.03 -7.58 7.59
N SER A 80 -8.25 -8.65 7.40
CA SER A 80 -8.57 -10.00 7.90
C SER A 80 -8.57 -10.09 9.43
N ASP A 81 -8.04 -9.08 10.12
CA ASP A 81 -8.01 -8.94 11.57
C ASP A 81 -9.29 -8.32 12.15
N GLU A 82 -10.24 -7.90 11.31
CA GLU A 82 -11.47 -7.22 11.69
C GLU A 82 -11.26 -5.85 12.38
N VAL A 83 -10.02 -5.35 12.43
CA VAL A 83 -9.68 -4.08 13.06
C VAL A 83 -9.83 -2.94 12.07
N THR A 84 -10.64 -1.94 12.45
CA THR A 84 -10.85 -0.73 11.63
C THR A 84 -10.04 0.46 12.16
N ALA A 85 -9.80 1.43 11.29
CA ALA A 85 -9.23 2.73 11.68
C ALA A 85 -10.06 3.41 12.79
N ASP A 86 -11.38 3.22 12.79
CA ASP A 86 -12.27 3.80 13.79
C ASP A 86 -12.05 3.19 15.19
N ILE A 87 -11.81 1.88 15.26
CA ILE A 87 -11.47 1.19 16.52
C ILE A 87 -10.12 1.69 17.05
N LEU A 88 -9.10 1.80 16.18
CA LEU A 88 -7.78 2.27 16.57
C LEU A 88 -7.81 3.70 17.10
N LYS A 89 -8.54 4.59 16.43
CA LYS A 89 -8.75 5.98 16.88
C LYS A 89 -9.49 6.06 18.21
N ALA A 90 -10.53 5.24 18.39
CA ALA A 90 -11.32 5.21 19.63
C ALA A 90 -10.52 4.72 20.84
N GLY A 91 -9.45 3.94 20.60
CA GLY A 91 -8.59 3.40 21.65
C GLY A 91 -7.74 4.44 22.39
N GLY A 92 -7.56 5.65 21.85
CA GLY A 92 -6.85 6.74 22.52
C GLY A 92 -5.39 6.45 22.86
N GLU A 93 -4.89 7.08 23.91
CA GLU A 93 -3.47 7.03 24.32
C GLU A 93 -2.92 5.60 24.54
N PRO A 94 -3.65 4.65 25.15
CA PRO A 94 -3.17 3.27 25.30
C PRO A 94 -2.86 2.59 23.96
N VAL A 95 -3.73 2.77 22.96
CA VAL A 95 -3.53 2.18 21.63
C VAL A 95 -2.38 2.87 20.89
N ILE A 96 -2.23 4.19 21.04
CA ILE A 96 -1.12 4.94 20.46
C ILE A 96 0.23 4.42 21.02
N LYS A 97 0.33 4.24 22.34
CA LYS A 97 1.52 3.68 22.98
C LYS A 97 1.84 2.28 22.50
N TRP A 98 0.83 1.40 22.48
CA TRP A 98 0.99 0.03 22.02
C TRP A 98 1.45 -0.05 20.56
N LEU A 99 0.88 0.76 19.67
CA LEU A 99 1.30 0.83 18.26
C LEU A 99 2.74 1.35 18.13
N HIS A 100 3.11 2.37 18.89
CA HIS A 100 4.47 2.91 18.90
C HIS A 100 5.51 1.88 19.36
N GLU A 101 5.20 1.07 20.40
CA GLU A 101 6.06 -0.03 20.83
C GLU A 101 6.26 -1.06 19.71
N ILE A 102 5.19 -1.46 19.03
CA ILE A 102 5.28 -2.41 17.90
C ILE A 102 6.09 -1.84 16.74
N PHE A 103 5.82 -0.59 16.34
CA PHE A 103 6.53 0.02 15.22
C PHE A 103 8.03 0.16 15.51
N ASN A 104 8.40 0.52 16.73
CA ASN A 104 9.81 0.60 17.13
C ASN A 104 10.47 -0.79 17.21
N ASP A 105 9.75 -1.82 17.67
CA ASP A 105 10.26 -3.19 17.67
C ASP A 105 10.52 -3.71 16.25
N VAL A 106 9.59 -3.48 15.32
CA VAL A 106 9.76 -3.82 13.90
C VAL A 106 10.91 -3.03 13.27
N TRP A 107 11.05 -1.75 13.62
CA TRP A 107 12.12 -0.88 13.12
C TRP A 107 13.51 -1.33 13.59
N GLU A 108 13.67 -1.66 14.87
CA GLU A 108 14.96 -2.05 15.45
C GLU A 108 15.38 -3.47 15.08
N ASN A 109 14.42 -4.41 15.04
CA ASN A 109 14.72 -5.81 14.77
C ASN A 109 14.64 -6.18 13.27
N GLU A 110 14.15 -5.28 12.43
CA GLU A 110 13.89 -5.49 11.00
C GLU A 110 13.02 -6.74 10.72
N LYS A 111 12.18 -7.13 11.68
CA LYS A 111 11.29 -8.30 11.60
C LYS A 111 9.87 -7.85 11.39
N MET A 112 9.38 -8.05 10.17
CA MET A 112 8.04 -7.66 9.78
C MET A 112 6.96 -8.57 10.38
N VAL A 113 5.83 -7.98 10.79
CA VAL A 113 4.65 -8.73 11.25
C VAL A 113 4.08 -9.49 10.05
N LYS A 114 4.04 -10.82 10.13
CA LYS A 114 3.68 -11.69 9.00
C LYS A 114 2.35 -11.29 8.35
N GLU A 115 1.38 -10.94 9.15
CA GLU A 115 0.03 -10.52 8.73
C GLU A 115 0.06 -9.27 7.85
N TRP A 116 0.99 -8.33 8.07
CA TRP A 116 1.13 -7.11 7.25
C TRP A 116 1.63 -7.39 5.83
N SER A 117 2.26 -8.56 5.60
CA SER A 117 2.69 -8.99 4.26
C SER A 117 1.62 -9.76 3.49
N SER A 118 0.46 -10.02 4.11
CA SER A 118 -0.59 -10.83 3.51
C SER A 118 -1.66 -9.95 2.83
N ALA A 119 -2.00 -10.28 1.58
CA ALA A 119 -3.11 -9.67 0.85
C ALA A 119 -4.06 -10.76 0.38
N THR A 120 -5.34 -10.65 0.72
CA THR A 120 -6.38 -11.55 0.23
C THR A 120 -7.10 -10.86 -0.93
N LEU A 121 -6.98 -11.41 -2.14
CA LEU A 121 -7.81 -11.05 -3.28
C LEU A 121 -9.11 -11.84 -3.19
N VAL A 122 -10.23 -11.13 -3.02
CA VAL A 122 -11.59 -11.70 -2.95
C VAL A 122 -12.38 -11.32 -4.19
#